data_AF-A0AA35PZH5-F1
#
_entry.id   AF-A0AA35PZH5-F1
#
_cell.length_a   1.000
_cell.length_b   1.000
_cell.length_c   1.000
_cell.angle_alpha   90.00
_cell.angle_beta   90.00
_cell.angle_gamma   90.00
#
_symmetry.space_group_name_H-M   'P 1'
#
loop_
_entity.id
_entity.type
_entity.pdbx_description
1 polymer ?
#
loop_
_entity_poly.entity_id
_entity_poly.type
_entity_poly.pdbx_seq_one_letter_code
_entity_poly.pdbx_strand_id
1 'polypeptide(L)'
;MNFQVHERASQYGTGSNNKRIGYAICGDVPDAARKIMTEDACHLLEFLQKAFEPTRQALLHQRKLRQKRFDAGKLPDFLPETKWVRNNETWQGARPAPGLIDHRLEITGPAHCKAWR
;
A
#
# COMPACT_ATOMS: atom_id res chain seq x y z
N MET A 1 -30.64 -4.63 -30.60
CA MET A 1 -29.26 -5.11 -30.76
C MET A 1 -28.69 -5.34 -29.38
N ASN A 2 -28.71 -6.60 -28.93
CA ASN A 2 -28.35 -7.01 -27.58
C ASN A 2 -26.84 -7.28 -27.53
N PHE A 3 -26.13 -6.57 -26.64
CA PHE A 3 -24.73 -6.86 -26.32
C PHE A 3 -24.69 -7.95 -25.25
N GLN A 4 -24.38 -9.18 -25.66
CA GLN A 4 -24.02 -10.27 -24.76
C GLN A 4 -22.58 -10.07 -24.29
N VAL A 5 -22.41 -9.92 -22.97
CA VAL A 5 -21.09 -9.92 -22.33
C VAL A 5 -20.66 -11.37 -22.22
N HIS A 6 -19.70 -11.79 -23.03
CA HIS A 6 -19.07 -13.11 -22.89
C HIS A 6 -18.14 -13.08 -21.68
N GLU A 7 -18.64 -13.60 -20.57
CA GLU A 7 -17.87 -13.93 -19.38
C GLU A 7 -16.89 -15.07 -19.72
N ARG A 8 -15.61 -14.73 -19.91
CA ARG A 8 -14.55 -15.75 -20.05
C ARG A 8 -14.23 -16.30 -18.66
N ALA A 9 -14.82 -17.44 -18.35
CA ALA A 9 -14.43 -18.29 -17.25
C ALA A 9 -12.91 -18.56 -17.32
N SER A 10 -12.19 -18.20 -16.25
CA SER A 10 -10.77 -18.54 -16.09
C SER A 10 -10.63 -20.04 -15.87
N GLN A 11 -10.05 -20.73 -16.85
CA GLN A 11 -9.87 -22.17 -16.92
C GLN A 11 -8.65 -22.66 -16.12
N TYR A 12 -8.56 -22.30 -14.84
CA TYR A 12 -7.58 -22.91 -13.93
C TYR A 12 -8.28 -23.53 -12.74
N GLY A 13 -8.82 -24.73 -12.97
CA GLY A 13 -9.26 -25.64 -11.92
C GLY A 13 -8.50 -26.95 -12.02
N THR A 14 -7.62 -27.21 -11.05
CA THR A 14 -7.31 -28.59 -10.62
C THR A 14 -7.38 -28.61 -9.10
N GLY A 15 -8.20 -29.51 -8.59
CA GLY A 15 -8.66 -29.53 -7.20
C GLY A 15 -7.55 -29.66 -6.17
N SER A 16 -7.71 -28.92 -5.09
CA SER A 16 -7.43 -29.37 -3.74
C SER A 16 -8.39 -28.63 -2.83
N ASN A 17 -9.32 -29.38 -2.26
CA ASN A 17 -10.33 -28.92 -1.32
C ASN A 17 -9.65 -28.65 0.03
N ASN A 18 -8.83 -27.61 0.09
CA ASN A 18 -8.18 -27.20 1.32
C ASN A 18 -8.52 -25.72 1.56
N LYS A 19 -9.23 -25.48 2.67
CA LYS A 19 -9.53 -24.16 3.21
C LYS A 19 -8.24 -23.34 3.21
N ARG A 20 -8.06 -22.43 2.23
CA ARG A 20 -6.89 -21.55 2.18
C ARG A 20 -7.03 -20.48 3.24
N ILE A 21 -6.69 -20.83 4.49
CA ILE A 21 -6.41 -19.84 5.52
C ILE A 21 -5.00 -19.33 5.21
N GLY A 22 -4.89 -18.22 4.47
CA GLY A 22 -3.57 -17.70 4.07
C GLY A 22 -3.60 -16.73 2.90
N TYR A 23 -2.46 -16.62 2.20
CA TYR A 23 -2.28 -15.83 0.99
C TYR A 23 -2.30 -16.72 -0.27
N ALA A 24 -2.43 -16.11 -1.45
CA ALA A 24 -2.30 -16.77 -2.74
C ALA A 24 -1.33 -15.99 -3.62
N ILE A 25 -0.41 -16.70 -4.26
CA ILE A 25 0.48 -16.15 -5.30
C ILE A 25 -0.20 -16.42 -6.63
N CYS A 26 -0.66 -15.36 -7.30
CA CYS A 26 -1.47 -15.46 -8.52
C CYS A 26 -0.67 -15.30 -9.82
N GLY A 27 0.62 -14.97 -9.74
CA GLY A 27 1.50 -14.82 -10.90
C GLY A 27 2.64 -15.84 -10.88
N ASP A 28 3.30 -16.02 -12.03
CA ASP A 28 4.50 -16.82 -12.12
C ASP A 28 5.59 -16.24 -11.20
N VAL A 29 6.34 -17.12 -10.53
CA VAL A 29 7.47 -16.74 -9.67
C VAL A 29 8.76 -17.09 -10.40
N PRO A 30 9.44 -16.11 -11.04
CA PRO A 30 10.74 -16.35 -11.66
C PRO A 30 11.76 -16.81 -10.63
N ASP A 31 12.74 -17.59 -11.05
CA ASP A 31 13.77 -18.09 -10.13
C ASP A 31 14.53 -16.96 -9.41
N ALA A 32 14.75 -15.84 -10.09
CA ALA A 32 15.35 -14.65 -9.50
C ALA A 32 14.54 -14.05 -8.34
N ALA A 33 13.22 -14.26 -8.31
CA ALA A 33 12.31 -13.78 -7.27
C ALA A 33 12.20 -14.73 -6.07
N ARG A 34 12.58 -16.01 -6.22
CA ARG A 34 12.51 -17.01 -5.13
C ARG A 34 13.33 -16.61 -3.90
N LYS A 35 14.43 -15.88 -4.09
CA LYS A 35 15.26 -15.34 -2.99
C LYS A 35 14.58 -14.24 -2.18
N ILE A 36 13.55 -13.60 -2.73
CA ILE A 36 12.76 -12.54 -2.08
C ILE A 36 11.46 -13.13 -1.52
N MET A 37 10.83 -14.04 -2.25
CA MET A 37 9.61 -14.75 -1.87
C MET A 37 9.95 -16.00 -1.03
N THR A 38 10.74 -15.81 0.02
CA THR A 38 10.99 -16.86 1.00
C THR A 38 9.74 -17.10 1.86
N GLU A 39 9.67 -18.27 2.49
CA GLU A 39 8.56 -18.61 3.39
C GLU A 39 8.37 -17.56 4.50
N ASP A 40 9.45 -17.15 5.17
CA ASP A 40 9.43 -16.11 6.19
C ASP A 40 8.91 -14.77 5.67
N ALA A 41 9.34 -14.36 4.46
CA ALA A 41 8.87 -13.12 3.85
C ALA A 41 7.37 -13.19 3.54
N CYS A 42 6.88 -14.33 3.04
CA CYS A 42 5.48 -14.51 2.77
C CYS A 42 4.62 -14.56 4.05
N HIS A 43 5.11 -15.19 5.13
CA HIS A 43 4.46 -15.17 6.44
C HIS A 43 4.40 -13.74 7.02
N LEU A 44 5.48 -12.97 6.89
CA LEU A 44 5.48 -11.56 7.29
C LEU A 44 4.43 -10.76 6.52
N LEU A 45 4.34 -10.95 5.19
CA LEU A 45 3.35 -10.27 4.36
C LEU A 45 1.92 -10.63 4.76
N GLU A 46 1.65 -11.90 5.03
CA GLU A 46 0.35 -12.36 5.50
C GLU A 46 -0.03 -11.71 6.83
N PHE A 47 0.92 -11.67 7.78
CA PHE A 47 0.73 -11.04 9.07
C PHE A 47 0.39 -9.55 8.92
N LEU A 48 1.18 -8.82 8.14
CA LEU A 48 0.96 -7.39 7.90
C LEU A 48 -0.39 -7.13 7.21
N GLN A 49 -0.73 -7.93 6.21
CA GLN A 49 -2.01 -7.81 5.51
C GLN A 49 -3.18 -7.99 6.48
N LYS A 50 -3.16 -9.04 7.31
CA LYS A 50 -4.22 -9.28 8.30
C LYS A 50 -4.32 -8.15 9.33
N ALA A 51 -3.18 -7.63 9.78
CA ALA A 51 -3.14 -6.58 10.79
C ALA A 51 -3.63 -5.21 10.28
N PHE A 52 -3.30 -4.84 9.04
CA PHE A 52 -3.48 -3.46 8.56
C PHE A 52 -4.52 -3.28 7.44
N GLU A 53 -4.94 -4.34 6.74
CA GLU A 53 -5.92 -4.25 5.64
C GLU A 53 -7.26 -3.61 6.06
N PRO A 54 -7.86 -3.94 7.22
CA PRO A 54 -9.13 -3.32 7.63
C PRO A 54 -9.01 -1.79 7.76
N THR A 55 -7.94 -1.32 8.39
CA THR A 55 -7.65 0.11 8.54
C THR A 55 -7.39 0.78 7.18
N ARG A 56 -6.63 0.12 6.30
CA ARG A 56 -6.37 0.62 4.94
C ARG A 56 -7.67 0.84 4.18
N GLN A 57 -8.59 -0.11 4.22
CA GLN A 57 -9.90 -0.01 3.56
C GLN A 57 -10.76 1.11 4.15
N ALA A 58 -10.80 1.23 5.49
CA ALA A 58 -11.51 2.31 6.16
C ALA A 58 -10.98 3.69 5.72
N LEU A 59 -9.66 3.86 5.65
CA LEU A 59 -9.03 5.12 5.21
C LEU A 59 -9.32 5.42 3.73
N LEU A 60 -9.30 4.42 2.85
CA LEU A 60 -9.68 4.61 1.44
C LEU A 60 -11.15 5.02 1.28
N HIS A 61 -12.04 4.47 2.09
CA HIS A 61 -13.43 4.90 2.14
C HIS A 61 -13.55 6.36 2.62
N GLN A 62 -12.84 6.73 3.69
CA GLN A 62 -12.83 8.10 4.20
C GLN A 62 -12.30 9.11 3.16
N ARG A 63 -11.33 8.74 2.33
CA ARG A 63 -10.86 9.58 1.21
C ARG A 63 -11.99 9.89 0.23
N LYS A 64 -12.81 8.90 -0.15
CA LYS A 64 -13.97 9.11 -1.03
C LYS A 64 -15.01 10.04 -0.39
N LEU A 65 -15.29 9.86 0.90
CA LEU A 65 -16.22 10.75 1.63
C LEU A 65 -15.70 12.18 1.71
N ARG A 66 -14.40 12.36 1.96
CA ARG A 66 -13.78 13.68 2.00
C ARG A 66 -13.82 14.37 0.64
N GLN A 67 -13.56 13.62 -0.43
CA GLN A 67 -13.67 14.14 -1.80
C GLN A 67 -15.09 14.64 -2.10
N LYS A 68 -16.13 13.88 -1.77
CA LYS A 68 -17.53 14.31 -1.94
C LYS A 68 -17.85 15.63 -1.24
N ARG A 69 -17.27 15.88 -0.07
CA ARG A 69 -17.44 17.15 0.64
C ARG A 69 -16.77 18.31 -0.11
N PHE A 70 -15.60 18.05 -0.71
CA PHE A 70 -14.90 19.02 -1.53
C PHE A 70 -15.65 19.34 -2.82
N ASP A 71 -16.20 18.32 -3.47
CA ASP A 71 -17.02 18.49 -4.68
C ASP A 71 -18.30 19.29 -4.39
N ALA A 72 -18.82 19.22 -3.16
CA ALA A 72 -19.94 20.04 -2.67
C ALA A 72 -19.55 21.48 -2.28
N GLY A 73 -18.31 21.92 -2.56
CA GLY A 73 -17.84 23.28 -2.35
C GLY A 73 -17.10 23.54 -1.04
N LYS A 74 -16.92 22.52 -0.18
CA LYS A 74 -16.08 22.69 1.03
C LYS A 74 -14.60 22.72 0.63
N LEU A 75 -13.87 23.78 0.96
CA LEU A 75 -12.42 23.81 0.69
C LEU A 75 -11.62 23.15 1.83
N PRO A 76 -10.43 22.61 1.54
CA PRO A 76 -9.49 22.17 2.58
C PRO A 76 -9.01 23.36 3.43
N ASP A 77 -8.94 23.16 4.74
CA ASP A 77 -8.35 24.11 5.69
C ASP A 77 -7.77 23.36 6.91
N PHE A 78 -7.04 24.07 7.76
CA PHE A 78 -6.50 23.54 9.00
C PHE A 78 -7.61 23.11 9.97
N LEU A 79 -7.48 21.88 10.47
CA LEU A 79 -8.42 21.34 11.45
C LEU A 79 -8.29 22.07 12.81
N PRO A 80 -9.38 22.63 13.37
CA PRO A 80 -9.35 23.26 14.68
C PRO A 80 -8.96 22.29 15.80
N GLU A 81 -9.41 21.03 15.71
CA GLU A 81 -9.17 20.00 16.75
C GLU A 81 -7.68 19.64 16.93
N THR A 82 -6.82 19.93 15.94
CA THR A 82 -5.38 19.67 16.00
C THR A 82 -4.55 20.95 16.19
N LYS A 83 -5.18 22.09 16.49
CA LYS A 83 -4.49 23.37 16.71
C LYS A 83 -3.44 23.30 17.83
N TRP A 84 -3.76 22.59 18.90
CA TRP A 84 -2.85 22.43 20.04
C TRP A 84 -1.56 21.68 19.68
N VAL A 85 -1.61 20.72 18.74
CA VAL A 85 -0.41 20.03 18.23
C VAL A 85 0.47 21.00 17.46
N ARG A 86 -0.12 21.78 16.54
CA ARG A 86 0.60 22.75 15.70
C ARG A 86 1.24 23.88 16.52
N ASN A 87 0.61 24.26 17.63
CA ASN A 87 1.06 25.36 18.49
C ASN A 87 1.98 24.91 19.63
N ASN A 88 2.35 23.62 19.68
CA ASN A 88 3.24 23.11 20.72
C ASN A 88 4.71 23.33 20.33
N GLU A 89 5.36 24.34 20.92
CA GLU A 89 6.77 24.67 20.69
C GLU A 89 7.76 23.61 21.19
N THR A 90 7.33 22.76 22.13
CA THR A 90 8.19 21.74 22.76
C THR A 90 8.24 20.44 21.98
N TRP A 91 7.29 20.19 21.09
CA TRP A 91 7.22 18.95 20.35
C TRP A 91 8.27 18.92 19.25
N GLN A 92 9.05 17.83 19.18
CA GLN A 92 10.04 17.59 18.14
C GLN A 92 9.95 16.13 17.67
N GLY A 93 10.25 15.90 16.39
CA GLY A 93 10.35 14.55 15.84
C GLY A 93 11.55 13.77 16.39
N ALA A 94 11.62 12.47 16.07
CA ALA A 94 12.79 11.67 16.39
C ALA A 94 14.04 12.20 15.66
N ARG A 95 15.21 12.04 16.28
CA ARG A 95 16.48 12.43 15.66
C ARG A 95 16.71 11.62 14.38
N PRO A 96 17.21 12.23 13.29
CA PRO A 96 17.53 11.49 12.07
C PRO A 96 18.56 10.39 12.33
N ALA A 97 18.40 9.25 11.66
CA ALA A 97 19.39 8.18 11.68
C ALA A 97 20.67 8.59 10.93
N PRO A 98 21.83 7.95 11.20
CA PRO A 98 23.04 8.15 10.40
C PRO A 98 22.77 7.94 8.90
N GLY A 99 23.30 8.83 8.07
CA GLY A 99 23.00 8.86 6.62
C GLY A 99 21.73 9.61 6.25
N LEU A 100 20.90 10.02 7.22
CA LEU A 100 19.69 10.83 7.00
C LEU A 100 19.79 12.28 7.50
N ILE A 101 21.00 12.75 7.79
CA ILE A 101 21.23 14.10 8.35
C ILE A 101 21.33 15.14 7.24
N ASP A 102 21.84 14.76 6.07
CA ASP A 102 22.14 15.65 4.96
C ASP A 102 21.51 15.10 3.67
N HIS A 103 20.32 15.61 3.35
CA HIS A 103 19.54 15.28 2.16
C HIS A 103 19.44 16.46 1.18
N ARG A 104 20.53 17.22 1.02
CA ARG A 104 20.52 18.43 0.17
C ARG A 104 20.12 18.17 -1.29
N LEU A 105 20.30 16.94 -1.76
CA LEU A 105 19.88 16.51 -3.09
C LEU A 105 19.38 15.07 -3.03
N GLU A 106 18.21 14.83 -3.63
CA GLU A 106 17.61 13.52 -3.78
C GLU A 106 17.28 13.27 -5.25
N ILE A 107 17.81 12.19 -5.82
CA ILE A 107 17.47 11.75 -7.19
C ILE A 107 16.47 10.61 -7.08
N THR A 108 15.38 10.70 -7.84
CA THR A 108 14.38 9.63 -7.93
C THR A 108 14.48 8.92 -9.28
N GLY A 109 14.14 7.63 -9.31
CA GLY A 109 14.17 6.83 -10.52
C GLY A 109 13.53 5.45 -10.35
N PRO A 110 13.33 4.70 -11.44
CA PRO A 110 12.81 3.34 -11.37
C PRO A 110 13.73 2.42 -10.56
N ALA A 111 13.16 1.41 -9.90
CA ALA A 111 13.92 0.40 -9.13
C ALA A 111 14.75 -0.58 -9.99
N HIS A 112 15.08 -0.20 -11.23
CA HIS A 112 15.75 -1.06 -12.18
C HIS A 112 17.28 -1.00 -12.02
N CYS A 113 17.92 -2.15 -12.15
CA CYS A 113 19.37 -2.29 -12.07
C CYS A 113 20.06 -2.02 -13.42
N LYS A 114 19.90 -0.81 -13.97
CA LYS A 114 20.91 -0.20 -14.86
C LYS A 114 20.89 1.31 -14.62
N ALA A 115 21.37 1.70 -13.47
CA ALA A 115 21.84 3.05 -13.30
C ALA A 115 23.35 2.90 -13.10
N TRP A 116 24.13 3.62 -13.90
CA TRP A 116 25.59 3.79 -13.75
C TRP A 116 26.46 2.62 -14.28
N ARG A 117 26.81 2.72 -15.58
CA ARG A 117 28.14 2.35 -16.07
C ARG A 117 28.92 3.64 -16.30
#